data_AF-A0A9P6B0H5-F1
#
_entry.id   AF-A0A9P6B0H5-F1
#
_cell.length_a   1.000
_cell.length_b   1.000
_cell.length_c   1.000
_cell.angle_alpha   90.00
_cell.angle_beta   90.00
_cell.angle_gamma   90.00
#
_symmetry.space_group_name_H-M   'P 1'
#
loop_
_entity.id
_entity.type
_entity.pdbx_description
1 polymer ?
#
loop_
_entity_poly.entity_id
_entity_poly.type
_entity_poly.pdbx_seq_one_letter_code
_entity_poly.pdbx_strand_id
1 'polypeptide(L)'
;MDWVPCRQEYLDSLLFLEGRGEALVITGCPLCWEPGVSRVYRCNDCLGGALLCCKCTLAIHENLPLHNIRVWTGQMFEHASLRGLGLTVQLGHPVYQKCPVPVYASSSVRVTFCGCSNAPHHHVQLLHRRWFLSMVLQPKSCATFKVLHQYQLLSLSSKISIHHFYDMLECLTDNTGLVPVLNKYKSFCQMVPGCGNDPSGVLGTASGELAVICPACPSLEFLYDGIYAIDANFCLKNHAQSSVDPGLGTGWAYFVDDQAYSTYLLKHTSQKDISSCSGFAALDHANTKKSDRLRVTGVGAVVCARHGLLRPNSIGDLQKGEQFCNMDYIMFSSLQGTKLGCIMISYDIFCQWITKLHRRLPSLPRNSRLTQHYDSEGGHAQFSLNWMPGIGQTDGEGIERDWSGINPAANSTKEMGSGCRHDTLDDIWSDLNYQKIMMLDKLQAQIHLELIEMERDSLYHGSVSLHDVSASVFVIMGLDIEDTQ
;
A
#
# COMPACT_ATOMS: atom_id res chain seq x y z
N MET A 1 -32.33 -13.99 16.44
CA MET A 1 -31.93 -12.65 15.96
C MET A 1 -32.94 -11.67 16.50
N ASP A 2 -32.52 -10.79 17.38
CA ASP A 2 -33.41 -10.00 18.24
C ASP A 2 -34.13 -8.86 17.50
N TRP A 3 -33.76 -8.58 16.26
CA TRP A 3 -34.37 -7.54 15.42
C TRP A 3 -35.70 -7.97 14.77
N VAL A 4 -36.01 -9.28 14.70
CA VAL A 4 -37.17 -9.79 13.96
C VAL A 4 -38.52 -9.19 14.43
N PRO A 5 -38.77 -9.02 15.74
CA PRO A 5 -39.98 -8.34 16.22
C PRO A 5 -40.03 -6.85 15.86
N CYS A 6 -38.88 -6.19 15.69
CA CYS A 6 -38.76 -4.76 15.40
C CYS A 6 -38.76 -4.43 13.90
N ARG A 7 -38.91 -5.43 13.01
CA ARG A 7 -38.76 -5.27 11.56
C ARG A 7 -39.65 -4.18 10.95
N GLN A 8 -40.88 -4.04 11.44
CA GLN A 8 -41.83 -3.05 10.93
C GLN A 8 -41.39 -1.64 11.35
N GLU A 9 -41.01 -1.47 12.61
CA GLU A 9 -40.49 -0.20 13.14
C GLU A 9 -39.22 0.24 12.39
N TYR A 10 -38.35 -0.71 12.03
CA TYR A 10 -37.15 -0.43 11.23
C TYR A 10 -37.52 0.00 9.81
N LEU A 11 -38.45 -0.70 9.16
CA LEU A 11 -38.92 -0.32 7.82
C LEU A 11 -39.58 1.07 7.84
N ASP A 12 -40.45 1.34 8.81
CA ASP A 12 -41.13 2.63 8.95
C ASP A 12 -40.11 3.76 9.20
N SER A 13 -39.06 3.49 10.00
CA SER A 13 -37.96 4.44 10.25
C SER A 13 -37.12 4.71 8.99
N LEU A 14 -36.86 3.68 8.17
CA LEU A 14 -36.16 3.85 6.90
C LEU A 14 -37.00 4.66 5.90
N LEU A 15 -38.31 4.36 5.78
CA LEU A 15 -39.24 5.11 4.93
C LEU A 15 -39.42 6.56 5.42
N PHE A 16 -39.40 6.79 6.73
CA PHE A 16 -39.38 8.13 7.32
C PHE A 16 -38.16 8.93 6.86
N LEU A 17 -36.98 8.27 6.81
CA LEU A 17 -35.75 8.85 6.29
C LEU A 17 -35.73 8.97 4.76
N GLU A 18 -36.49 8.22 3.99
CA GLU A 18 -36.61 8.45 2.53
C GLU A 18 -37.60 9.58 2.20
N GLY A 19 -38.65 9.71 3.03
CA GLY A 19 -39.68 10.73 2.89
C GLY A 19 -39.29 12.09 3.48
N ARG A 20 -40.33 12.83 3.90
CA ARG A 20 -40.20 14.21 4.43
C ARG A 20 -39.84 14.28 5.92
N GLY A 21 -39.64 13.13 6.58
CA GLY A 21 -39.31 13.05 8.00
C GLY A 21 -40.19 13.94 8.89
N GLU A 22 -39.54 14.71 9.77
CA GLU A 22 -40.17 15.61 10.75
C GLU A 22 -40.92 16.79 10.14
N ALA A 23 -40.84 16.99 8.83
CA ALA A 23 -41.50 18.12 8.18
C ALA A 23 -43.03 18.02 8.19
N LEU A 24 -43.61 16.88 8.56
CA LEU A 24 -45.04 16.79 8.81
C LEU A 24 -45.46 17.46 10.13
N VAL A 25 -44.53 17.61 11.09
CA VAL A 25 -44.82 18.07 12.45
C VAL A 25 -44.33 19.50 12.69
N ILE A 26 -43.12 19.81 12.24
CA ILE A 26 -42.52 21.14 12.39
C ILE A 26 -43.00 22.01 11.23
N THR A 27 -43.54 23.22 11.43
CA THR A 27 -44.06 24.07 10.35
C THR A 27 -43.07 25.14 9.84
N GLY A 28 -41.97 25.38 10.56
CA GLY A 28 -40.90 26.32 10.20
C GLY A 28 -39.60 25.63 9.77
N CYS A 29 -38.61 26.41 9.34
CA CYS A 29 -37.25 25.91 9.19
C CYS A 29 -36.66 25.65 10.59
N PRO A 30 -36.17 24.44 10.91
CA PRO A 30 -35.70 24.09 12.25
C PRO A 30 -34.42 24.83 12.67
N LEU A 31 -33.70 25.46 11.73
CA LEU A 31 -32.46 26.18 12.03
C LEU A 31 -32.69 27.67 12.34
N CYS A 32 -33.43 28.39 11.49
CA CYS A 32 -33.65 29.83 11.67
C CYS A 32 -34.98 30.19 12.35
N TRP A 33 -35.91 29.23 12.46
CA TRP A 33 -37.23 29.41 13.06
C TRP A 33 -38.08 30.53 12.41
N GLU A 34 -37.67 31.01 11.22
CA GLU A 34 -38.40 32.04 10.48
C GLU A 34 -39.75 31.46 10.02
N PRO A 35 -40.89 32.07 10.39
CA PRO A 35 -42.19 31.61 9.95
C PRO A 35 -42.41 31.90 8.46
N GLY A 36 -43.07 30.99 7.75
CA GLY A 36 -43.46 31.16 6.34
C GLY A 36 -42.35 30.95 5.32
N VAL A 37 -41.14 30.54 5.73
CA VAL A 37 -40.05 30.24 4.78
C VAL A 37 -40.25 28.88 4.12
N SER A 38 -40.04 28.82 2.81
CA SER A 38 -40.04 27.54 2.08
C SER A 38 -38.84 26.69 2.49
N ARG A 39 -39.11 25.48 2.95
CA ARG A 39 -38.10 24.50 3.39
C ARG A 39 -38.23 23.20 2.60
N VAL A 40 -37.71 23.25 1.40
CA VAL A 40 -37.77 22.15 0.43
C VAL A 40 -36.44 21.43 0.30
N TYR A 41 -35.36 21.92 0.93
CA TYR A 41 -34.02 21.40 0.74
C TYR A 41 -33.60 20.49 1.88
N ARG A 42 -33.05 19.32 1.55
CA ARG A 42 -32.44 18.38 2.49
C ARG A 42 -31.05 18.01 1.99
N CYS A 43 -30.15 17.70 2.91
CA CYS A 43 -28.86 17.11 2.61
C CYS A 43 -28.89 15.62 2.95
N ASN A 44 -28.40 14.77 2.04
CA ASN A 44 -28.31 13.32 2.28
C ASN A 44 -27.07 12.92 3.10
N ASP A 45 -26.05 13.77 3.14
CA ASP A 45 -24.79 13.47 3.85
C ASP A 45 -24.79 14.03 5.28
N CYS A 46 -25.67 14.99 5.58
CA CYS A 46 -25.85 15.53 6.92
C CYS A 46 -26.72 14.60 7.78
N LEU A 47 -26.38 14.52 9.06
CA LEU A 47 -27.17 13.77 10.05
C LEU A 47 -28.60 14.31 10.15
N GLY A 48 -29.58 13.41 10.20
CA GLY A 48 -30.97 13.72 10.53
C GLY A 48 -31.89 14.16 9.38
N GLY A 49 -31.35 14.45 8.18
CA GLY A 49 -32.17 14.63 6.96
C GLY A 49 -33.22 15.76 7.03
N ALA A 50 -33.06 16.74 7.91
CA ALA A 50 -34.05 17.79 8.11
C ALA A 50 -34.27 18.65 6.85
N LEU A 51 -35.52 19.06 6.62
CA LEU A 51 -35.86 20.01 5.55
C LEU A 51 -35.61 21.46 6.00
N LEU A 52 -34.75 22.15 5.25
CA LEU A 52 -34.24 23.49 5.51
C LEU A 52 -34.63 24.47 4.41
N CYS A 53 -34.66 25.76 4.77
CA CYS A 53 -34.77 26.83 3.79
C CYS A 53 -33.43 27.06 3.08
N CYS A 54 -33.46 27.71 1.91
CA CYS A 54 -32.26 27.95 1.09
C CYS A 54 -31.11 28.61 1.87
N LYS A 55 -31.42 29.65 2.67
CA LYS A 55 -30.39 30.37 3.47
C LYS A 55 -29.70 29.44 4.47
N CYS A 56 -30.47 28.66 5.21
CA CYS A 56 -29.95 27.71 6.22
C CYS A 56 -29.16 26.58 5.55
N THR A 57 -29.62 26.08 4.40
CA THR A 57 -28.86 25.12 3.60
C THR A 57 -27.51 25.70 3.19
N LEU A 58 -27.46 26.93 2.65
CA LEU A 58 -26.20 27.56 2.27
C LEU A 58 -25.25 27.79 3.46
N ALA A 59 -25.79 28.22 4.60
CA ALA A 59 -25.00 28.49 5.81
C ALA A 59 -24.33 27.22 6.37
N ILE A 60 -25.06 26.10 6.46
CA ILE A 60 -24.49 24.82 6.91
C ILE A 60 -23.42 24.33 5.93
N HIS A 61 -23.67 24.48 4.63
CA HIS A 61 -22.82 23.90 3.59
C HIS A 61 -21.68 24.82 3.13
N GLU A 62 -21.46 25.96 3.79
CA GLU A 62 -20.34 26.85 3.49
C GLU A 62 -18.98 26.11 3.56
N ASN A 63 -18.84 25.22 4.56
CA ASN A 63 -17.66 24.37 4.74
C ASN A 63 -17.87 22.93 4.26
N LEU A 64 -19.03 22.62 3.68
CA LEU A 64 -19.39 21.29 3.16
C LEU A 64 -19.91 21.41 1.70
N PRO A 65 -19.13 22.01 0.79
CA PRO A 65 -19.63 22.42 -0.53
C PRO A 65 -19.87 21.27 -1.52
N LEU A 66 -19.51 20.05 -1.14
CA LEU A 66 -19.62 18.84 -1.96
C LEU A 66 -20.72 17.87 -1.48
N HIS A 67 -21.50 18.27 -0.47
CA HIS A 67 -22.61 17.43 -0.01
C HIS A 67 -23.75 17.39 -1.03
N ASN A 68 -24.45 16.26 -1.05
CA ASN A 68 -25.56 15.96 -1.94
C ASN A 68 -26.86 16.57 -1.42
N ILE A 69 -27.34 17.62 -2.11
CA ILE A 69 -28.58 18.30 -1.78
C ILE A 69 -29.74 17.75 -2.63
N ARG A 70 -30.88 17.56 -1.98
CA ARG A 70 -32.14 17.20 -2.61
C ARG A 70 -33.17 18.30 -2.39
N VAL A 71 -34.04 18.51 -3.36
CA VAL A 71 -35.16 19.44 -3.28
C VAL A 71 -36.49 18.68 -3.41
N TRP A 72 -37.42 18.96 -2.51
CA TRP A 72 -38.77 18.42 -2.56
C TRP A 72 -39.60 19.19 -3.58
N THR A 73 -40.08 18.52 -4.64
CA THR A 73 -40.88 19.14 -5.71
C THR A 73 -42.38 19.16 -5.41
N GLY A 74 -42.80 18.56 -4.30
CA GLY A 74 -44.21 18.33 -3.98
C GLY A 74 -44.59 16.85 -4.03
N GLN A 75 -43.93 16.08 -4.90
CA GLN A 75 -44.17 14.64 -5.10
C GLN A 75 -42.95 13.78 -4.81
N MET A 76 -41.75 14.25 -5.16
CA MET A 76 -40.51 13.50 -5.01
C MET A 76 -39.32 14.40 -4.68
N PHE A 77 -38.21 13.78 -4.30
CA PHE A 77 -36.94 14.46 -4.13
C PHE A 77 -36.14 14.44 -5.45
N GLU A 78 -35.82 15.62 -5.94
CA GLU A 78 -34.92 15.79 -7.09
C GLU A 78 -33.55 16.28 -6.64
N HIS A 79 -32.53 16.05 -7.47
CA HIS A 79 -31.18 16.53 -7.20
C HIS A 79 -31.11 18.05 -7.31
N ALA A 80 -30.52 18.71 -6.31
CA ALA A 80 -30.22 20.13 -6.33
C ALA A 80 -28.72 20.34 -6.09
N SER A 81 -28.12 21.34 -6.74
CA SER A 81 -26.71 21.66 -6.51
C SER A 81 -26.57 22.90 -5.63
N LEU A 82 -25.60 22.88 -4.71
CA LEU A 82 -25.25 24.05 -3.90
C LEU A 82 -24.84 25.24 -4.77
N ARG A 83 -24.20 24.99 -5.93
CA ARG A 83 -23.92 26.00 -6.96
C ARG A 83 -25.21 26.64 -7.49
N GLY A 84 -26.25 25.84 -7.77
CA GLY A 84 -27.56 26.33 -8.22
C GLY A 84 -28.28 27.15 -7.15
N LEU A 85 -28.06 26.83 -5.86
CA LEU A 85 -28.55 27.63 -4.73
C LEU A 85 -27.74 28.91 -4.49
N GLY A 86 -26.58 29.06 -5.13
CA GLY A 86 -25.75 30.27 -5.05
C GLY A 86 -24.47 30.14 -4.23
N LEU A 87 -24.15 28.95 -3.70
CA LEU A 87 -22.92 28.73 -2.93
C LEU A 87 -21.68 29.01 -3.77
N THR A 88 -20.74 29.74 -3.18
CA THR A 88 -19.42 30.04 -3.77
C THR A 88 -18.33 29.71 -2.77
N VAL A 89 -17.40 28.85 -3.15
CA VAL A 89 -16.27 28.47 -2.30
C VAL A 89 -15.13 29.47 -2.50
N GLN A 90 -14.65 30.07 -1.41
CA GLN A 90 -13.51 30.98 -1.46
C GLN A 90 -12.20 30.29 -1.08
N LEU A 91 -11.17 30.50 -1.90
CA LEU A 91 -9.82 29.96 -1.73
C LEU A 91 -8.81 31.06 -1.39
N GLY A 92 -7.63 30.66 -0.92
CA GLY A 92 -6.48 31.57 -0.71
C GLY A 92 -6.53 32.45 0.55
N HIS A 93 -7.62 32.47 1.30
CA HIS A 93 -7.72 33.10 2.62
C HIS A 93 -8.13 32.08 3.70
N PRO A 94 -7.85 32.36 4.99
CA PRO A 94 -8.41 31.61 6.11
C PRO A 94 -9.94 31.47 6.04
N VAL A 95 -10.49 30.45 6.70
CA VAL A 95 -11.94 30.26 6.82
C VAL A 95 -12.58 31.53 7.41
N TYR A 96 -13.75 31.91 6.90
CA TYR A 96 -14.53 33.08 7.31
C TYR A 96 -13.97 34.47 6.96
N GLN A 97 -12.77 34.58 6.39
CA GLN A 97 -12.28 35.85 5.84
C GLN A 97 -12.72 36.02 4.39
N LYS A 98 -13.16 37.22 4.00
CA LYS A 98 -13.51 37.53 2.61
C LYS A 98 -12.31 38.07 1.85
N CYS A 99 -12.14 37.62 0.61
CA CYS A 99 -11.11 38.14 -0.28
C CYS A 99 -11.54 39.52 -0.82
N PRO A 100 -10.68 40.55 -0.73
CA PRO A 100 -10.98 41.86 -1.31
C PRO A 100 -10.88 41.86 -2.85
N VAL A 101 -10.12 40.92 -3.44
CA VAL A 101 -9.89 40.81 -4.88
C VAL A 101 -10.16 39.38 -5.37
N PRO A 102 -11.43 38.92 -5.41
CA PRO A 102 -11.77 37.57 -5.81
C PRO A 102 -11.67 37.39 -7.34
N VAL A 103 -11.06 36.28 -7.77
CA VAL A 103 -11.01 35.85 -9.17
C VAL A 103 -11.95 34.67 -9.36
N TYR A 104 -13.01 34.86 -10.14
CA TYR A 104 -14.05 33.86 -10.31
C TYR A 104 -13.63 32.76 -11.29
N ALA A 105 -13.84 31.51 -10.87
CA ALA A 105 -13.74 30.34 -11.74
C ALA A 105 -15.05 29.54 -11.68
N SER A 106 -15.60 29.23 -12.85
CA SER A 106 -16.87 28.49 -12.95
C SER A 106 -16.61 27.07 -13.45
N SER A 107 -16.80 26.09 -12.57
CA SER A 107 -16.90 24.67 -12.90
C SER A 107 -18.22 24.09 -12.37
N SER A 108 -18.30 22.77 -12.14
CA SER A 108 -19.43 22.14 -11.43
C SER A 108 -19.65 22.73 -10.03
N VAL A 109 -18.58 23.18 -9.39
CA VAL A 109 -18.59 23.99 -8.16
C VAL A 109 -18.18 25.42 -8.50
N ARG A 110 -18.86 26.41 -7.93
CA ARG A 110 -18.46 27.81 -8.10
C ARG A 110 -17.35 28.14 -7.11
N VAL A 111 -16.20 28.54 -7.63
CA VAL A 111 -14.99 28.79 -6.83
C VAL A 111 -14.48 30.22 -7.07
N THR A 112 -13.94 30.83 -6.04
CA THR A 112 -13.27 32.14 -6.10
C THR A 112 -11.85 31.99 -5.57
N PHE A 113 -10.87 32.28 -6.43
CA PHE A 113 -9.46 32.34 -6.06
C PHE A 113 -9.14 33.71 -5.47
N CYS A 114 -8.13 33.76 -4.60
CA CYS A 114 -7.56 35.00 -4.11
C CYS A 114 -6.64 35.61 -5.17
N GLY A 115 -6.92 36.86 -5.56
CA GLY A 115 -6.10 37.67 -6.47
C GLY A 115 -5.30 38.78 -5.79
N CYS A 116 -5.13 38.74 -4.46
CA CYS A 116 -4.30 39.69 -3.73
C CYS A 116 -2.81 39.55 -4.15
N SER A 117 -2.02 40.62 -4.01
CA SER A 117 -0.61 40.65 -4.48
C SER A 117 0.28 39.55 -3.89
N ASN A 118 0.01 39.10 -2.66
CA ASN A 118 0.75 38.03 -1.97
C ASN A 118 0.02 36.67 -2.01
N ALA A 119 -0.98 36.51 -2.87
CA ALA A 119 -1.71 35.26 -2.96
C ALA A 119 -0.83 34.16 -3.58
N PRO A 120 -0.81 32.95 -3.02
CA PRO A 120 -0.10 31.84 -3.64
C PRO A 120 -0.77 31.45 -4.97
N HIS A 121 -0.06 30.71 -5.82
CA HIS A 121 -0.62 30.25 -7.10
C HIS A 121 -1.92 29.45 -6.91
N HIS A 122 -2.80 29.46 -7.90
CA HIS A 122 -4.12 28.81 -7.84
C HIS A 122 -4.05 27.33 -7.41
N HIS A 123 -3.03 26.59 -7.86
CA HIS A 123 -2.89 25.19 -7.48
C HIS A 123 -2.57 25.01 -5.98
N VAL A 124 -1.74 25.88 -5.41
CA VAL A 124 -1.44 25.90 -3.97
C VAL A 124 -2.67 26.30 -3.15
N GLN A 125 -3.46 27.27 -3.63
CA GLN A 125 -4.71 27.67 -2.97
C GLN A 125 -5.71 26.51 -2.85
N LEU A 126 -5.76 25.61 -3.85
CA LEU A 126 -6.56 24.39 -3.82
C LEU A 126 -6.00 23.36 -2.83
N LEU A 127 -4.69 23.14 -2.83
CA LEU A 127 -4.02 22.24 -1.88
C LEU A 127 -4.24 22.69 -0.42
N HIS A 128 -4.18 24.00 -0.14
CA HIS A 128 -4.49 24.56 1.18
C HIS A 128 -5.94 24.31 1.61
N ARG A 129 -6.85 24.05 0.67
CA ARG A 129 -8.24 23.63 0.93
C ARG A 129 -8.44 22.12 0.81
N ARG A 130 -7.35 21.34 0.82
CA ARG A 130 -7.33 19.87 0.73
C ARG A 130 -7.96 19.34 -0.55
N TRP A 131 -7.87 20.10 -1.63
CA TRP A 131 -8.31 19.70 -2.96
C TRP A 131 -7.07 19.45 -3.83
N PHE A 132 -6.88 18.19 -4.19
CA PHE A 132 -5.81 17.76 -5.08
C PHE A 132 -6.22 17.96 -6.53
N LEU A 133 -5.27 18.34 -7.37
CA LEU A 133 -5.54 18.73 -8.76
C LEU A 133 -5.14 17.60 -9.70
N SER A 134 -5.92 17.38 -10.76
CA SER A 134 -5.49 16.43 -11.81
C SER A 134 -4.39 17.02 -12.70
N MET A 135 -4.32 18.35 -12.82
CA MET A 135 -3.39 19.06 -13.69
C MET A 135 -2.94 20.36 -13.04
N VAL A 136 -1.64 20.65 -13.14
CA VAL A 136 -1.02 21.83 -12.50
C VAL A 136 -1.33 23.14 -13.25
N LEU A 137 -1.30 23.11 -14.59
CA LEU A 137 -1.39 24.33 -15.42
C LEU A 137 -2.82 24.83 -15.61
N GLN A 138 -3.81 23.94 -15.66
CA GLN A 138 -5.23 24.26 -15.78
C GLN A 138 -6.06 23.28 -14.96
N PRO A 139 -6.34 23.57 -13.68
CA PRO A 139 -7.10 22.66 -12.84
C PRO A 139 -8.59 22.70 -13.22
N LYS A 140 -8.95 21.89 -14.22
CA LYS A 140 -10.35 21.68 -14.63
C LYS A 140 -11.04 20.61 -13.78
N SER A 141 -10.29 19.85 -12.98
CA SER A 141 -10.80 18.78 -12.15
C SER A 141 -9.94 18.61 -10.90
N CYS A 142 -10.60 18.41 -9.76
CA CYS A 142 -9.97 18.22 -8.46
C CYS A 142 -10.67 17.07 -7.73
N ALA A 143 -9.93 16.37 -6.89
CA ALA A 143 -10.47 15.46 -5.90
C ALA A 143 -10.14 15.98 -4.50
N THR A 144 -10.95 15.65 -3.50
CA THR A 144 -10.60 15.98 -2.12
C THR A 144 -9.56 15.00 -1.59
N PHE A 145 -8.74 15.43 -0.63
CA PHE A 145 -7.83 14.51 0.06
C PHE A 145 -8.59 13.38 0.76
N LYS A 146 -9.84 13.65 1.19
CA LYS A 146 -10.71 12.64 1.81
C LYS A 146 -11.00 11.47 0.85
N VAL A 147 -11.38 11.75 -0.40
CA VAL A 147 -11.67 10.68 -1.37
C VAL A 147 -10.40 9.95 -1.82
N LEU A 148 -9.26 10.66 -1.94
CA LEU A 148 -7.98 10.04 -2.24
C LEU A 148 -7.51 9.12 -1.11
N HIS A 149 -7.67 9.56 0.14
CA HIS A 149 -7.35 8.73 1.31
C HIS A 149 -8.24 7.50 1.40
N GLN A 150 -9.55 7.64 1.12
CA GLN A 150 -10.47 6.50 1.05
C GLN A 150 -10.06 5.51 -0.05
N TYR A 151 -9.66 6.01 -1.22
CA TYR A 151 -9.13 5.16 -2.28
C TYR A 151 -7.86 4.42 -1.83
N GLN A 152 -6.90 5.14 -1.25
CA GLN A 152 -5.65 4.55 -0.77
C GLN A 152 -5.93 3.42 0.22
N LEU A 153 -6.74 3.67 1.25
CA LEU A 153 -7.09 2.64 2.24
C LEU A 153 -7.73 1.39 1.60
N LEU A 154 -8.66 1.56 0.66
CA LEU A 154 -9.30 0.42 -0.03
C LEU A 154 -8.34 -0.30 -1.00
N SER A 155 -7.43 0.43 -1.63
CA SER A 155 -6.37 -0.12 -2.47
C SER A 155 -5.40 -0.94 -1.62
N LEU A 156 -5.06 -0.47 -0.41
CA LEU A 156 -4.20 -1.17 0.52
C LEU A 156 -4.91 -2.37 1.16
N SER A 157 -6.14 -2.23 1.67
CA SER A 157 -6.83 -3.31 2.38
C SER A 157 -7.41 -4.39 1.46
N SER A 158 -7.97 -3.98 0.32
CA SER A 158 -8.80 -4.82 -0.54
C SER A 158 -8.28 -4.94 -1.97
N LYS A 159 -7.14 -4.29 -2.27
CA LYS A 159 -6.47 -4.31 -3.59
C LYS A 159 -7.39 -3.91 -4.74
N ILE A 160 -8.39 -3.07 -4.46
CA ILE A 160 -9.36 -2.61 -5.44
C ILE A 160 -8.66 -1.82 -6.55
N SER A 161 -9.07 -2.02 -7.79
CA SER A 161 -8.58 -1.20 -8.89
C SER A 161 -9.14 0.22 -8.79
N ILE A 162 -8.38 1.19 -9.30
CA ILE A 162 -8.86 2.57 -9.42
C ILE A 162 -10.15 2.68 -10.25
N HIS A 163 -10.33 1.78 -11.23
CA HIS A 163 -11.54 1.66 -12.03
C HIS A 163 -12.75 1.32 -11.18
N HIS A 164 -12.71 0.22 -10.42
CA HIS A 164 -13.85 -0.18 -9.58
C HIS A 164 -14.14 0.84 -8.48
N PHE A 165 -13.11 1.50 -7.94
CA PHE A 165 -13.32 2.59 -7.00
C PHE A 165 -14.02 3.79 -7.65
N TYR A 166 -13.63 4.14 -8.87
CA TYR A 166 -14.26 5.22 -9.61
C TYR A 166 -15.71 4.88 -10.02
N ASP A 167 -15.99 3.65 -10.45
CA ASP A 167 -17.35 3.15 -10.71
C ASP A 167 -18.22 3.27 -9.46
N MET A 168 -17.67 2.92 -8.29
CA MET A 168 -18.35 3.09 -7.00
C MET A 168 -18.67 4.58 -6.75
N LEU A 169 -17.79 5.52 -7.07
CA LEU A 169 -18.08 6.96 -6.95
C LEU A 169 -19.20 7.41 -7.90
N GLU A 170 -19.26 6.86 -9.11
CA GLU A 170 -20.35 7.12 -10.05
C GLU A 170 -21.68 6.57 -9.50
N CYS A 171 -21.68 5.33 -9.00
CA CYS A 171 -22.86 4.72 -8.35
C CYS A 171 -23.31 5.49 -7.09
N LEU A 172 -22.38 6.04 -6.30
CA LEU A 172 -22.71 6.89 -5.15
C LEU A 172 -23.39 8.20 -5.58
N THR A 173 -23.05 8.71 -6.77
CA THR A 173 -23.66 9.92 -7.33
C THR A 173 -25.05 9.60 -7.91
N ASP A 174 -25.12 8.58 -8.76
CA ASP A 174 -26.36 8.05 -9.34
C ASP A 174 -26.20 6.57 -9.69
N ASN A 175 -26.83 5.69 -8.93
CA ASN A 175 -26.81 4.25 -9.19
C ASN A 175 -27.81 3.82 -10.29
N THR A 176 -28.61 4.74 -10.83
CA THR A 176 -29.60 4.42 -11.88
C THR A 176 -29.00 4.48 -13.29
N GLY A 177 -27.86 5.19 -13.46
CA GLY A 177 -27.25 5.43 -14.77
C GLY A 177 -28.07 6.38 -15.65
N LEU A 178 -29.10 7.02 -15.11
CA LEU A 178 -30.00 7.92 -15.86
C LEU A 178 -29.43 9.34 -15.94
N VAL A 179 -28.58 9.73 -14.98
CA VAL A 179 -27.93 11.03 -14.98
C VAL A 179 -26.57 10.90 -15.68
N PRO A 180 -26.35 11.61 -16.81
CA PRO A 180 -25.05 11.61 -17.45
C PRO A 180 -24.02 12.33 -16.57
N VAL A 181 -23.14 11.56 -15.92
CA VAL A 181 -21.99 12.09 -15.19
C VAL A 181 -20.84 12.30 -16.16
N LEU A 182 -20.17 13.46 -16.08
CA LEU A 182 -18.95 13.71 -16.83
C LEU A 182 -17.87 12.74 -16.35
N ASN A 183 -17.45 11.80 -17.20
CA ASN A 183 -16.37 10.88 -16.87
C ASN A 183 -15.05 11.64 -16.64
N LYS A 184 -14.55 11.60 -15.40
CA LYS A 184 -13.28 12.17 -14.92
C LYS A 184 -12.26 11.11 -14.51
N TYR A 185 -12.48 9.84 -14.89
CA TYR A 185 -11.62 8.72 -14.53
C TYR A 185 -10.14 9.00 -14.82
N LYS A 186 -9.82 9.42 -16.06
CA LYS A 186 -8.44 9.75 -16.46
C LYS A 186 -7.82 10.85 -15.60
N SER A 187 -8.61 11.84 -15.19
CA SER A 187 -8.15 12.92 -14.31
C SER A 187 -7.89 12.42 -12.89
N PHE A 188 -8.68 11.46 -12.40
CA PHE A 188 -8.49 10.84 -11.09
C PHE A 188 -7.24 9.96 -11.06
N CYS A 189 -6.96 9.19 -12.13
CA CYS A 189 -5.75 8.37 -12.24
C CYS A 189 -4.43 9.16 -12.18
N GLN A 190 -4.45 10.47 -12.44
CA GLN A 190 -3.27 11.34 -12.37
C GLN A 190 -2.98 11.84 -10.95
N MET A 191 -3.87 11.57 -9.98
CA MET A 191 -3.75 12.08 -8.62
C MET A 191 -3.09 11.05 -7.71
N VAL A 192 -1.77 10.97 -7.79
CA VAL A 192 -0.96 10.02 -7.01
C VAL A 192 -0.38 10.73 -5.78
N PRO A 193 -0.40 10.11 -4.58
CA PRO A 193 0.24 10.67 -3.39
C PRO A 193 1.76 10.79 -3.57
N GLY A 194 2.38 11.70 -2.83
CA GLY A 194 3.83 11.94 -2.89
C GLY A 194 4.49 11.88 -1.51
N CYS A 195 5.81 11.88 -1.50
CA CYS A 195 6.62 11.90 -0.28
C CYS A 195 6.69 13.31 0.34
N GLY A 196 6.83 13.38 1.66
CA GLY A 196 7.09 14.61 2.41
C GLY A 196 7.89 14.35 3.68
N ASN A 197 8.28 15.43 4.36
CA ASN A 197 9.00 15.47 5.65
C ASN A 197 10.53 15.36 5.62
N ASP A 198 11.17 15.31 4.45
CA ASP A 198 12.62 15.52 4.36
C ASP A 198 12.95 17.03 4.18
N PRO A 199 13.75 17.67 5.06
CA PRO A 199 14.19 19.06 4.91
C PRO A 199 14.94 19.34 3.60
N SER A 200 15.58 18.34 3.01
CA SER A 200 16.29 18.43 1.73
C SER A 200 15.34 18.32 0.52
N GLY A 201 14.07 18.00 0.76
CA GLY A 201 13.04 17.87 -0.25
C GLY A 201 13.23 16.67 -1.17
N VAL A 202 12.48 16.64 -2.28
CA VAL A 202 12.44 15.51 -3.23
C VAL A 202 13.83 15.17 -3.82
N LEU A 203 14.71 16.16 -3.96
CA LEU A 203 16.04 15.96 -4.55
C LEU A 203 17.04 15.27 -3.62
N GLY A 204 16.77 15.24 -2.32
CA GLY A 204 17.66 14.60 -1.34
C GLY A 204 17.30 13.15 -1.02
N THR A 205 16.15 12.65 -1.48
CA THR A 205 15.71 11.28 -1.24
C THR A 205 16.67 10.27 -1.86
N ALA A 206 17.28 9.45 -1.01
CA ALA A 206 18.21 8.40 -1.39
C ALA A 206 17.50 7.12 -1.84
N SER A 207 18.26 6.23 -2.51
CA SER A 207 17.77 4.93 -2.93
C SER A 207 17.29 4.10 -1.74
N GLY A 208 16.05 3.61 -1.82
CA GLY A 208 15.44 2.77 -0.79
C GLY A 208 15.06 3.49 0.52
N GLU A 209 15.26 4.80 0.63
CA GLU A 209 15.02 5.56 1.85
C GLU A 209 13.56 5.57 2.32
N LEU A 210 12.61 5.46 1.39
CA LEU A 210 11.17 5.47 1.68
C LEU A 210 10.63 4.12 2.14
N ALA A 211 11.45 3.05 2.09
CA ALA A 211 11.01 1.74 2.52
C ALA A 211 10.83 1.67 4.05
N VAL A 212 9.73 1.06 4.49
CA VAL A 212 9.51 0.75 5.90
C VAL A 212 10.46 -0.38 6.32
N ILE A 213 11.53 -0.03 7.03
CA ILE A 213 12.58 -0.97 7.44
C ILE A 213 12.17 -1.85 8.62
N CYS A 214 12.72 -3.07 8.68
CA CYS A 214 12.53 -3.95 9.82
C CYS A 214 13.31 -3.43 11.04
N PRO A 215 12.64 -3.09 12.15
CA PRO A 215 13.31 -2.58 13.36
C PRO A 215 14.12 -3.66 14.09
N ALA A 216 13.77 -4.93 13.89
CA ALA A 216 14.43 -6.08 14.51
C ALA A 216 15.60 -6.64 13.67
N CYS A 217 15.80 -6.15 12.44
CA CYS A 217 16.98 -6.52 11.65
C CYS A 217 18.21 -5.76 12.15
N PRO A 218 19.39 -6.42 12.20
CA PRO A 218 20.61 -5.76 12.63
C PRO A 218 21.01 -4.64 11.66
N SER A 219 21.25 -3.44 12.19
CA SER A 219 21.57 -2.23 11.41
C SER A 219 22.98 -1.68 11.67
N LEU A 220 23.68 -2.12 12.73
CA LEU A 220 24.99 -1.59 13.11
C LEU A 220 25.99 -2.70 13.52
N GLU A 221 27.20 -2.56 12.96
CA GLU A 221 28.51 -3.16 13.27
C GLU A 221 28.59 -4.57 13.90
N PHE A 222 29.02 -5.51 13.05
CA PHE A 222 29.93 -6.65 13.30
C PHE A 222 29.53 -7.82 14.21
N LEU A 223 28.31 -7.89 14.73
CA LEU A 223 27.92 -9.03 15.59
C LEU A 223 26.80 -9.95 15.08
N TYR A 224 26.10 -9.60 14.00
CA TYR A 224 24.86 -10.31 13.64
C TYR A 224 24.82 -10.82 12.19
N ASP A 225 24.33 -12.04 12.05
CA ASP A 225 24.09 -12.72 10.78
C ASP A 225 22.76 -12.27 10.19
N GLY A 226 22.77 -11.84 8.92
CA GLY A 226 21.54 -11.54 8.19
C GLY A 226 20.96 -12.80 7.56
N ILE A 227 19.69 -13.10 7.81
CA ILE A 227 18.99 -14.21 7.13
C ILE A 227 17.97 -13.64 6.15
N TYR A 228 18.13 -14.01 4.88
CA TYR A 228 17.32 -13.51 3.78
C TYR A 228 16.67 -14.65 3.01
N ALA A 229 15.43 -14.45 2.57
CA ALA A 229 14.75 -15.36 1.66
C ALA A 229 14.56 -14.67 0.31
N ILE A 230 14.79 -15.42 -0.77
CA ILE A 230 14.74 -14.95 -2.15
C ILE A 230 13.73 -15.81 -2.89
N ASP A 231 12.80 -15.18 -3.61
CA ASP A 231 11.82 -15.89 -4.41
C ASP A 231 11.22 -15.02 -5.53
N ALA A 232 10.57 -15.66 -6.52
CA ALA A 232 9.94 -15.05 -7.66
C ALA A 232 8.42 -15.29 -7.71
N ASN A 233 7.66 -14.20 -7.80
CA ASN A 233 6.22 -14.21 -7.91
C ASN A 233 5.75 -13.98 -9.36
N PHE A 234 5.17 -15.01 -9.97
CA PHE A 234 4.65 -14.97 -11.35
C PHE A 234 3.17 -14.57 -11.47
N CYS A 235 2.47 -14.29 -10.36
CA CYS A 235 1.12 -13.74 -10.39
C CYS A 235 1.13 -12.26 -10.80
N LEU A 236 2.16 -11.52 -10.39
CA LEU A 236 2.32 -10.08 -10.62
C LEU A 236 2.81 -9.75 -12.04
N LYS A 237 2.00 -10.08 -13.05
CA LYS A 237 2.26 -9.77 -14.48
C LYS A 237 1.88 -8.34 -14.83
N ASN A 238 2.53 -7.77 -15.84
CA ASN A 238 2.18 -6.46 -16.40
C ASN A 238 2.18 -6.46 -17.93
N HIS A 239 1.14 -5.86 -18.51
CA HIS A 239 0.99 -5.70 -19.95
C HIS A 239 1.87 -4.59 -20.49
N ALA A 240 2.38 -4.77 -21.71
CA ALA A 240 3.08 -3.69 -22.40
C ALA A 240 2.09 -2.57 -22.77
N GLN A 241 2.39 -1.35 -22.32
CA GLN A 241 1.62 -0.14 -22.63
C GLN A 241 2.34 0.70 -23.68
N SER A 242 1.57 1.46 -24.47
CA SER A 242 2.11 2.30 -25.55
C SER A 242 2.59 3.69 -25.09
N SER A 243 2.15 4.13 -23.92
CA SER A 243 2.50 5.43 -23.34
C SER A 243 3.65 5.32 -22.32
N VAL A 244 4.53 6.32 -22.33
CA VAL A 244 5.55 6.49 -21.28
C VAL A 244 4.87 6.94 -19.99
N ASP A 245 5.07 6.16 -18.93
CA ASP A 245 4.54 6.41 -17.59
C ASP A 245 5.70 6.42 -16.59
N PRO A 246 6.29 7.59 -16.28
CA PRO A 246 7.38 7.68 -15.32
C PRO A 246 6.84 7.50 -13.89
N GLY A 247 7.54 6.73 -13.06
CA GLY A 247 7.19 6.60 -11.64
C GLY A 247 7.52 7.89 -10.89
N LEU A 248 6.81 8.12 -9.78
CA LEU A 248 7.09 9.27 -8.92
C LEU A 248 8.45 9.16 -8.23
N GLY A 249 8.84 7.93 -7.89
CA GLY A 249 10.05 7.67 -7.12
C GLY A 249 10.55 6.24 -7.27
N THR A 250 10.47 5.67 -8.49
CA THR A 250 11.01 4.32 -8.74
C THR A 250 12.46 4.23 -8.29
N GLY A 251 12.76 3.30 -7.38
CA GLY A 251 14.08 3.17 -6.75
C GLY A 251 14.19 3.80 -5.36
N TRP A 252 13.22 4.60 -4.91
CA TRP A 252 13.24 5.24 -3.59
C TRP A 252 12.67 4.37 -2.47
N ALA A 253 11.93 3.29 -2.79
CA ALA A 253 11.33 2.38 -1.80
C ALA A 253 11.78 0.92 -2.02
N TYR A 254 10.89 0.01 -2.43
CA TYR A 254 11.20 -1.41 -2.52
C TYR A 254 11.70 -1.83 -3.89
N PHE A 255 11.22 -1.22 -4.97
CA PHE A 255 11.79 -1.46 -6.29
C PHE A 255 13.25 -1.00 -6.37
N VAL A 256 14.06 -1.74 -7.11
CA VAL A 256 15.38 -1.28 -7.56
C VAL A 256 15.26 -0.14 -8.56
N ASP A 257 16.31 0.67 -8.71
CA ASP A 257 16.37 1.71 -9.75
C ASP A 257 16.21 1.09 -11.15
N ASP A 258 15.17 1.53 -11.87
CA ASP A 258 14.77 0.92 -13.15
C ASP A 258 15.81 1.10 -14.26
N GLN A 259 16.48 2.26 -14.29
CA GLN A 259 17.46 2.58 -15.34
C GLN A 259 18.76 1.79 -15.16
N ALA A 260 19.29 1.75 -13.95
CA ALA A 260 20.48 0.98 -13.60
C ALA A 260 20.22 -0.53 -13.76
N TYR A 261 19.05 -1.00 -13.31
CA TYR A 261 18.65 -2.39 -13.44
C TYR A 261 18.49 -2.81 -14.91
N SER A 262 17.77 -2.03 -15.71
CA SER A 262 17.60 -2.29 -17.15
C SER A 262 18.94 -2.32 -17.89
N THR A 263 19.84 -1.38 -17.56
CA THR A 263 21.19 -1.33 -18.13
C THR A 263 22.01 -2.57 -17.77
N TYR A 264 21.87 -3.07 -16.53
CA TYR A 264 22.53 -4.29 -16.08
C TYR A 264 21.99 -5.53 -16.82
N LEU A 265 20.66 -5.66 -16.94
CA LEU A 265 20.03 -6.80 -17.61
C LEU A 265 20.38 -6.90 -19.09
N LEU A 266 20.43 -5.76 -19.81
CA LEU A 266 20.82 -5.72 -21.22
C LEU A 266 22.23 -6.26 -21.47
N LYS A 267 23.14 -6.09 -20.50
CA LYS A 267 24.52 -6.63 -20.57
C LYS A 267 24.58 -8.15 -20.35
N HIS A 268 23.58 -8.74 -19.69
CA HIS A 268 23.61 -10.13 -19.23
C HIS A 268 22.54 -11.04 -19.89
N THR A 269 21.74 -10.50 -20.82
CA THR A 269 20.60 -11.20 -21.49
C THR A 269 21.00 -12.48 -22.26
N SER A 270 22.28 -12.70 -22.55
CA SER A 270 22.77 -13.87 -23.31
C SER A 270 23.14 -15.10 -22.45
N GLN A 271 23.04 -15.04 -21.13
CA GLN A 271 23.33 -16.20 -20.26
C GLN A 271 22.11 -17.13 -20.24
N LYS A 272 22.18 -18.28 -20.94
CA LYS A 272 21.20 -19.35 -20.78
C LYS A 272 21.52 -20.14 -19.51
N ASP A 273 20.68 -19.98 -18.49
CA ASP A 273 20.73 -20.80 -17.29
C ASP A 273 20.00 -22.12 -17.56
N ILE A 274 20.74 -23.18 -17.87
CA ILE A 274 20.19 -24.53 -18.00
C ILE A 274 20.13 -25.12 -16.60
N SER A 275 18.93 -25.41 -16.11
CA SER A 275 18.70 -26.14 -14.86
C SER A 275 18.85 -27.65 -15.10
N SER A 276 19.55 -28.37 -14.21
CA SER A 276 19.77 -29.83 -14.31
C SER A 276 19.01 -30.64 -13.26
N CYS A 277 18.15 -29.99 -12.47
CA CYS A 277 17.36 -30.63 -11.41
C CYS A 277 16.00 -31.10 -11.96
N SER A 278 15.66 -32.36 -11.71
CA SER A 278 14.49 -33.06 -12.27
C SER A 278 13.13 -32.45 -11.88
N GLY A 279 13.03 -31.73 -10.76
CA GLY A 279 11.80 -31.02 -10.36
C GLY A 279 11.57 -29.68 -11.07
N PHE A 280 12.63 -29.05 -11.60
CA PHE A 280 12.59 -27.70 -12.18
C PHE A 280 12.41 -27.66 -13.70
N ALA A 281 12.50 -28.80 -14.39
CA ALA A 281 12.21 -28.89 -15.83
C ALA A 281 10.78 -28.42 -16.18
N ALA A 282 9.84 -28.46 -15.22
CA ALA A 282 8.49 -27.92 -15.38
C ALA A 282 8.45 -26.38 -15.37
N LEU A 283 9.32 -25.72 -14.58
CA LEU A 283 9.47 -24.27 -14.52
C LEU A 283 10.11 -23.69 -15.79
N ASP A 284 11.10 -24.38 -16.36
CA ASP A 284 11.69 -24.03 -17.67
C ASP A 284 10.64 -24.07 -18.81
N HIS A 285 9.67 -24.98 -18.73
CA HIS A 285 8.51 -25.04 -19.65
C HIS A 285 7.44 -23.97 -19.37
N ALA A 286 7.33 -23.46 -18.14
CA ALA A 286 6.44 -22.35 -17.81
C ALA A 286 7.01 -21.00 -18.30
N ASN A 287 8.33 -20.82 -18.18
CA ASN A 287 9.07 -19.65 -18.67
C ASN A 287 9.00 -19.45 -20.20
N THR A 288 8.63 -20.49 -20.96
CA THR A 288 8.54 -20.47 -22.43
C THR A 288 7.13 -20.19 -23.00
N LYS A 289 6.09 -20.06 -22.17
CA LYS A 289 4.72 -19.77 -22.65
C LYS A 289 4.51 -18.28 -22.96
N LYS A 290 4.66 -17.93 -24.25
CA LYS A 290 4.17 -16.72 -24.98
C LYS A 290 4.07 -15.42 -24.15
N SER A 291 5.16 -14.66 -24.13
CA SER A 291 5.29 -13.34 -23.50
C SER A 291 5.06 -12.14 -24.44
N ASP A 292 4.62 -12.33 -25.69
CA ASP A 292 4.56 -11.27 -26.72
C ASP A 292 3.71 -10.02 -26.37
N ARG A 293 2.88 -10.10 -25.31
CA ARG A 293 2.06 -8.97 -24.83
C ARG A 293 2.42 -8.49 -23.41
N LEU A 294 3.37 -9.14 -22.74
CA LEU A 294 3.78 -8.82 -21.38
C LEU A 294 5.08 -8.02 -21.39
N ARG A 295 5.12 -6.92 -20.62
CA ARG A 295 6.38 -6.26 -20.27
C ARG A 295 7.09 -6.99 -19.14
N VAL A 296 6.29 -7.45 -18.18
CA VAL A 296 6.76 -8.10 -16.94
C VAL A 296 6.00 -9.41 -16.77
N THR A 297 6.73 -10.50 -16.60
CA THR A 297 6.19 -11.86 -16.40
C THR A 297 5.98 -12.22 -14.93
N GLY A 298 6.60 -11.45 -14.02
CA GLY A 298 6.55 -11.62 -12.57
C GLY A 298 7.50 -10.64 -11.90
N VAL A 299 7.63 -10.73 -10.58
CA VAL A 299 8.60 -9.93 -9.81
C VAL A 299 9.46 -10.86 -8.96
N GLY A 300 10.75 -10.57 -8.85
CA GLY A 300 11.63 -11.20 -7.87
C GLY A 300 11.69 -10.32 -6.62
N ALA A 301 11.78 -10.92 -5.43
CA ALA A 301 12.03 -10.16 -4.21
C ALA A 301 13.00 -10.83 -3.23
N VAL A 302 13.51 -10.00 -2.32
CA VAL A 302 14.25 -10.41 -1.13
C VAL A 302 13.58 -9.87 0.13
N VAL A 303 13.36 -10.75 1.10
CA VAL A 303 12.80 -10.42 2.42
C VAL A 303 13.78 -10.79 3.53
N CYS A 304 13.61 -10.18 4.70
CA CYS A 304 14.14 -10.75 5.94
C CYS A 304 13.42 -12.06 6.23
N ALA A 305 14.14 -13.18 6.25
CA ALA A 305 13.55 -14.50 6.50
C ALA A 305 13.03 -14.66 7.95
N ARG A 306 13.60 -13.92 8.91
CA ARG A 306 13.19 -13.99 10.33
C ARG A 306 11.87 -13.30 10.61
N HIS A 307 11.68 -12.11 10.04
CA HIS A 307 10.52 -11.26 10.36
C HIS A 307 9.54 -11.14 9.20
N GLY A 308 9.90 -11.65 8.01
CA GLY A 308 9.07 -11.58 6.81
C GLY A 308 8.86 -10.13 6.34
N LEU A 309 9.83 -9.23 6.51
CA LEU A 309 9.70 -7.85 6.00
C LEU A 309 10.52 -7.67 4.72
N LEU A 310 9.94 -6.99 3.73
CA LEU A 310 10.65 -6.58 2.54
C LEU A 310 11.74 -5.57 2.88
N ARG A 311 12.83 -5.60 2.14
CA ARG A 311 13.98 -4.71 2.32
C ARG A 311 13.91 -3.52 1.35
N PRO A 312 14.63 -2.43 1.63
CA PRO A 312 14.86 -1.38 0.65
C PRO A 312 15.48 -1.96 -0.64
N ASN A 313 15.04 -1.50 -1.81
CA ASN A 313 15.55 -1.93 -3.12
C ASN A 313 15.64 -3.46 -3.30
N SER A 314 14.67 -4.19 -2.77
CA SER A 314 14.65 -5.64 -2.74
C SER A 314 13.67 -6.27 -3.71
N ILE A 315 13.12 -5.51 -4.65
CA ILE A 315 12.18 -6.00 -5.67
C ILE A 315 12.63 -5.60 -7.06
N GLY A 316 12.51 -6.50 -8.02
CA GLY A 316 12.75 -6.20 -9.43
C GLY A 316 11.77 -6.91 -10.36
N ASP A 317 11.38 -6.20 -11.42
CA ASP A 317 10.56 -6.78 -12.50
C ASP A 317 11.35 -7.87 -13.24
N LEU A 318 10.67 -8.97 -13.57
CA LEU A 318 11.19 -10.08 -14.37
C LEU A 318 10.66 -9.97 -15.80
N GLN A 319 11.55 -9.86 -16.79
CA GLN A 319 11.16 -9.63 -18.19
C GLN A 319 10.83 -10.94 -18.93
N LYS A 320 11.49 -12.05 -18.57
CA LYS A 320 11.33 -13.36 -19.22
C LYS A 320 11.46 -14.51 -18.23
N GLY A 321 10.60 -14.48 -17.22
CA GLY A 321 10.70 -15.37 -16.08
C GLY A 321 11.88 -15.02 -15.19
N GLU A 322 12.12 -15.86 -14.20
CA GLU A 322 13.24 -15.74 -13.29
C GLU A 322 14.55 -16.12 -14.00
N GLN A 323 15.57 -15.27 -13.87
CA GLN A 323 16.94 -15.53 -14.34
C GLN A 323 17.92 -15.18 -13.21
N PHE A 324 19.10 -15.83 -13.20
CA PHE A 324 20.07 -15.54 -12.15
C PHE A 324 20.50 -14.07 -12.13
N CYS A 325 20.62 -13.42 -13.30
CA CYS A 325 20.97 -12.01 -13.36
C CYS A 325 19.92 -11.10 -12.67
N ASN A 326 18.62 -11.43 -12.78
CA ASN A 326 17.57 -10.70 -12.07
C ASN A 326 17.75 -10.85 -10.55
N MET A 327 17.79 -12.09 -10.06
CA MET A 327 17.82 -12.38 -8.63
C MET A 327 19.12 -11.92 -7.97
N ASP A 328 20.25 -12.03 -8.67
CA ASP A 328 21.52 -11.47 -8.23
C ASP A 328 21.39 -9.95 -7.99
N TYR A 329 20.95 -9.20 -9.01
CA TYR A 329 20.88 -7.74 -8.91
C TYR A 329 19.96 -7.29 -7.78
N ILE A 330 18.79 -7.93 -7.65
CA ILE A 330 17.80 -7.62 -6.61
C ILE A 330 18.37 -7.91 -5.22
N MET A 331 19.00 -9.07 -5.03
CA MET A 331 19.64 -9.44 -3.76
C MET A 331 20.70 -8.41 -3.37
N PHE A 332 21.67 -8.15 -4.23
CA PHE A 332 22.80 -7.28 -3.86
C PHE A 332 22.41 -5.82 -3.75
N SER A 333 21.37 -5.38 -4.47
CA SER A 333 20.76 -4.07 -4.28
C SER A 333 20.16 -3.95 -2.87
N SER A 334 19.48 -4.99 -2.37
CA SER A 334 18.87 -5.00 -1.03
C SER A 334 19.87 -5.01 0.14
N LEU A 335 21.13 -5.35 -0.14
CA LEU A 335 22.23 -5.34 0.82
C LEU A 335 23.04 -4.04 0.80
N GLN A 336 22.73 -3.10 -0.10
CA GLN A 336 23.42 -1.82 -0.09
C GLN A 336 23.17 -1.09 1.23
N GLY A 337 24.25 -0.56 1.81
CA GLY A 337 24.19 0.13 3.09
C GLY A 337 24.18 -0.75 4.34
N THR A 338 24.11 -2.09 4.21
CA THR A 338 24.27 -2.99 5.37
C THR A 338 25.71 -3.44 5.58
N LYS A 339 26.12 -3.51 6.85
CA LYS A 339 27.40 -4.07 7.29
C LYS A 339 27.13 -5.32 8.12
N LEU A 340 27.14 -6.48 7.47
CA LEU A 340 26.86 -7.78 8.11
C LEU A 340 28.14 -8.62 8.17
N GLY A 341 28.28 -9.43 9.22
CA GLY A 341 29.40 -10.36 9.36
C GLY A 341 29.21 -11.65 8.54
N CYS A 342 27.99 -12.21 8.59
CA CYS A 342 27.57 -13.34 7.79
C CYS A 342 26.21 -13.06 7.13
N ILE A 343 25.98 -13.68 5.97
CA ILE A 343 24.72 -13.62 5.24
C ILE A 343 24.28 -15.05 4.92
N MET A 344 23.12 -15.42 5.44
CA MET A 344 22.44 -16.69 5.18
C MET A 344 21.29 -16.44 4.20
N ILE A 345 21.16 -17.31 3.20
CA ILE A 345 20.20 -17.15 2.11
C ILE A 345 19.37 -18.42 2.00
N SER A 346 18.05 -18.26 2.09
CA SER A 346 17.07 -19.27 1.69
C SER A 346 16.62 -19.00 0.26
N TYR A 347 16.69 -20.01 -0.60
CA TYR A 347 16.29 -19.92 -1.99
C TYR A 347 16.05 -21.32 -2.59
N ASP A 348 14.94 -21.49 -3.30
CA ASP A 348 14.51 -22.78 -3.87
C ASP A 348 15.55 -23.44 -4.78
N ILE A 349 16.28 -22.64 -5.55
CA ILE A 349 17.36 -23.11 -6.43
C ILE A 349 18.74 -22.71 -5.92
N PHE A 350 18.90 -22.54 -4.59
CA PHE A 350 20.15 -22.13 -3.96
C PHE A 350 21.34 -23.00 -4.41
N CYS A 351 21.18 -24.33 -4.43
CA CYS A 351 22.23 -25.26 -4.81
C CYS A 351 22.76 -25.06 -6.24
N GLN A 352 21.92 -24.59 -7.16
CA GLN A 352 22.33 -24.25 -8.52
C GLN A 352 22.87 -22.82 -8.60
N TRP A 353 22.22 -21.89 -7.90
CA TRP A 353 22.55 -20.48 -7.91
C TRP A 353 23.93 -20.19 -7.34
N ILE A 354 24.28 -20.79 -6.20
CA ILE A 354 25.52 -20.54 -5.46
C ILE A 354 26.77 -20.96 -6.25
N THR A 355 26.71 -22.09 -6.96
CA THR A 355 27.84 -22.65 -7.70
C THR A 355 28.38 -21.70 -8.78
N LYS A 356 27.51 -20.86 -9.34
CA LYS A 356 27.86 -19.91 -10.41
C LYS A 356 27.99 -18.47 -9.90
N LEU A 357 27.61 -18.18 -8.65
CA LEU A 357 27.58 -16.85 -8.08
C LEU A 357 28.96 -16.17 -8.07
N HIS A 358 30.02 -16.91 -7.74
CA HIS A 358 31.40 -16.39 -7.70
C HIS A 358 31.85 -15.77 -9.05
N ARG A 359 31.31 -16.24 -10.18
CA ARG A 359 31.63 -15.73 -11.51
C ARG A 359 30.87 -14.44 -11.85
N ARG A 360 29.70 -14.24 -11.23
CA ARG A 360 28.79 -13.12 -11.48
C ARG A 360 29.01 -11.96 -10.50
N LEU A 361 29.53 -12.24 -9.30
CA LEU A 361 29.85 -11.25 -8.27
C LEU A 361 30.58 -9.99 -8.78
N PRO A 362 31.60 -10.08 -9.66
CA PRO A 362 32.32 -8.88 -10.12
C PRO A 362 31.49 -7.89 -10.94
N SER A 363 30.37 -8.30 -11.54
CA SER A 363 29.51 -7.42 -12.36
C SER A 363 28.38 -6.76 -11.57
N LEU A 364 28.24 -7.07 -10.28
CA LEU A 364 27.15 -6.61 -9.42
C LEU A 364 27.46 -5.27 -8.73
N PRO A 365 26.41 -4.52 -8.34
CA PRO A 365 26.60 -3.25 -7.65
C PRO A 365 27.24 -3.45 -6.26
N ARG A 366 28.52 -3.04 -6.15
CA ARG A 366 29.37 -2.87 -4.94
C ARG A 366 29.59 -4.13 -4.08
N ASN A 367 30.84 -4.62 -4.14
CA ASN A 367 31.44 -5.73 -3.38
C ASN A 367 31.17 -5.72 -1.86
N SER A 368 30.02 -6.26 -1.43
CA SER A 368 29.88 -6.76 -0.06
C SER A 368 30.77 -8.00 0.07
N ARG A 369 31.58 -8.05 1.13
CA ARG A 369 32.36 -9.24 1.46
C ARG A 369 31.37 -10.32 1.88
N LEU A 370 30.98 -11.18 0.94
CA LEU A 370 30.33 -12.44 1.28
C LEU A 370 31.40 -13.34 1.89
N THR A 371 31.41 -13.47 3.20
CA THR A 371 32.15 -14.54 3.88
C THR A 371 31.38 -15.83 3.60
N GLN A 372 31.83 -16.59 2.58
CA GLN A 372 31.19 -17.84 2.18
C GLN A 372 31.69 -18.98 3.08
N HIS A 373 30.77 -19.75 3.65
CA HIS A 373 31.06 -21.06 4.20
C HIS A 373 30.00 -22.05 3.71
N TYR A 374 30.34 -22.85 2.69
CA TYR A 374 29.59 -24.05 2.34
C TYR A 374 30.58 -25.09 1.80
N ASP A 375 30.64 -26.23 2.49
CA ASP A 375 31.28 -27.45 2.03
C ASP A 375 30.33 -28.14 1.05
N SER A 376 30.79 -28.46 -0.16
CA SER A 376 29.93 -28.82 -1.30
C SER A 376 29.92 -30.31 -1.63
N GLU A 377 29.95 -31.17 -0.62
CA GLU A 377 30.01 -32.63 -0.78
C GLU A 377 28.77 -33.35 -0.20
N GLY A 378 27.56 -33.10 -0.72
CA GLY A 378 26.41 -33.97 -0.41
C GLY A 378 24.99 -33.46 -0.72
N GLY A 379 24.42 -33.83 -1.88
CA GLY A 379 22.97 -33.80 -2.13
C GLY A 379 22.22 -32.48 -1.81
N HIS A 380 20.88 -32.55 -1.67
CA HIS A 380 20.05 -31.41 -1.25
C HIS A 380 20.01 -31.23 0.28
N ALA A 381 20.28 -32.29 1.06
CA ALA A 381 20.17 -32.28 2.52
C ALA A 381 21.17 -31.34 3.20
N GLN A 382 22.36 -31.13 2.62
CA GLN A 382 23.37 -30.19 3.12
C GLN A 382 22.92 -28.71 3.10
N PHE A 383 21.92 -28.39 2.29
CA PHE A 383 21.36 -27.04 2.19
C PHE A 383 20.12 -26.83 3.07
N SER A 384 19.74 -27.83 3.88
CA SER A 384 18.64 -27.67 4.83
C SER A 384 19.02 -26.70 5.94
N LEU A 385 18.12 -25.75 6.21
CA LEU A 385 18.27 -24.80 7.30
C LEU A 385 18.46 -25.51 8.64
N ASN A 386 17.86 -26.68 8.86
CA ASN A 386 17.97 -27.42 10.13
C ASN A 386 19.42 -27.81 10.50
N TRP A 387 20.32 -27.91 9.51
CA TRP A 387 21.72 -28.27 9.73
C TRP A 387 22.66 -27.04 9.71
N MET A 388 22.14 -25.82 9.60
CA MET A 388 22.95 -24.60 9.54
C MET A 388 23.11 -23.97 10.94
N PRO A 389 24.35 -23.90 11.48
CA PRO A 389 24.59 -23.23 12.76
C PRO A 389 24.19 -21.75 12.70
N GLY A 390 23.51 -21.26 13.74
CA GLY A 390 23.14 -19.83 13.88
C GLY A 390 21.82 -19.40 13.24
N ILE A 391 21.16 -20.27 12.46
CA ILE A 391 19.90 -19.97 11.77
C ILE A 391 18.68 -19.96 12.70
N GLY A 392 18.72 -20.68 13.82
CA GLY A 392 17.58 -20.87 14.74
C GLY A 392 16.41 -21.64 14.09
N GLN A 393 15.21 -21.55 14.65
CA GLN A 393 13.99 -22.10 14.05
C GLN A 393 13.44 -21.16 12.95
N THR A 394 14.20 -20.97 11.89
CA THR A 394 13.79 -20.17 10.72
C THR A 394 13.19 -21.07 9.65
N ASP A 395 11.94 -20.82 9.24
CA ASP A 395 11.28 -21.58 8.16
C ASP A 395 11.66 -21.10 6.76
N GLY A 396 12.02 -19.83 6.59
CA GLY A 396 12.30 -19.23 5.28
C GLY A 396 11.06 -18.93 4.43
N GLU A 397 9.86 -19.22 4.94
CA GLU A 397 8.57 -19.16 4.24
C GLU A 397 7.91 -17.77 4.32
N GLY A 398 8.59 -16.80 4.93
CA GLY A 398 8.08 -15.43 5.06
C GLY A 398 7.71 -14.79 3.71
N ILE A 399 8.47 -15.10 2.65
CA ILE A 399 8.25 -14.54 1.32
C ILE A 399 6.95 -15.05 0.67
N GLU A 400 6.58 -16.31 0.90
CA GLU A 400 5.33 -16.90 0.40
C GLU A 400 4.10 -16.31 1.08
N ARG A 401 4.20 -15.99 2.38
CA ARG A 401 3.15 -15.27 3.10
C ARG A 401 2.97 -13.86 2.53
N ASP A 402 4.06 -13.22 2.12
CA ASP A 402 4.03 -11.90 1.48
C ASP A 402 3.39 -11.96 0.09
N TRP A 403 3.64 -13.03 -0.66
CA TRP A 403 2.95 -13.33 -1.90
C TRP A 403 1.44 -13.46 -1.72
N SER A 404 0.99 -14.19 -0.70
CA SER A 404 -0.43 -14.27 -0.37
C SER A 404 -1.07 -12.89 -0.14
N GLY A 405 -0.36 -11.98 0.53
CA GLY A 405 -0.82 -10.61 0.80
C GLY A 405 -0.87 -9.69 -0.43
N ILE A 406 0.06 -9.85 -1.40
CA ILE A 406 0.16 -8.99 -2.59
C ILE A 406 -0.57 -9.55 -3.81
N ASN A 407 -0.73 -10.88 -3.92
CA ASN A 407 -1.35 -11.54 -5.08
C ASN A 407 -2.74 -11.01 -5.45
N PRO A 408 -3.62 -10.60 -4.52
CA PRO A 408 -4.89 -9.98 -4.88
C PRO A 408 -4.73 -8.67 -5.69
N ALA A 409 -3.58 -7.99 -5.60
CA ALA A 409 -3.25 -6.81 -6.40
C ALA A 409 -2.81 -7.12 -7.83
N ALA A 410 -2.64 -8.40 -8.20
CA ALA A 410 -2.20 -8.79 -9.53
C ALA A 410 -3.10 -8.23 -10.63
N ASN A 411 -4.42 -8.36 -10.48
CA ASN A 411 -5.37 -7.89 -11.50
C ASN A 411 -5.45 -6.36 -11.57
N SER A 412 -5.44 -5.67 -10.43
CA SER A 412 -5.55 -4.20 -10.38
C SER A 412 -4.30 -3.50 -10.93
N THR A 413 -3.14 -4.14 -10.85
CA THR A 413 -1.86 -3.59 -11.32
C THR A 413 -1.44 -4.08 -12.72
N LYS A 414 -2.17 -5.05 -13.27
CA LYS A 414 -1.80 -5.73 -14.53
C LYS A 414 -1.77 -4.81 -15.74
N GLU A 415 -2.73 -3.89 -15.82
CA GLU A 415 -2.90 -2.96 -16.95
C GLU A 415 -2.26 -1.59 -16.68
N MET A 416 -1.73 -1.34 -15.48
CA MET A 416 -1.10 -0.06 -15.12
C MET A 416 0.17 0.20 -15.96
N GLY A 417 0.48 1.48 -16.18
CA GLY A 417 1.77 1.89 -16.71
C GLY A 417 2.92 1.54 -15.77
N SER A 418 4.17 1.66 -16.23
CA SER A 418 5.36 1.28 -15.44
C SER A 418 5.46 2.01 -14.11
N GLY A 419 5.44 3.34 -14.17
CA GLY A 419 5.58 4.19 -13.01
C GLY A 419 4.47 3.97 -12.00
N CYS A 420 3.22 4.14 -12.45
CA CYS A 420 2.05 4.00 -11.60
C CYS A 420 1.96 2.60 -10.97
N ARG A 421 2.39 1.55 -11.69
CA ARG A 421 2.48 0.19 -11.13
C ARG A 421 3.47 0.11 -9.99
N HIS A 422 4.69 0.63 -10.18
CA HIS A 422 5.72 0.62 -9.13
C HIS A 422 5.24 1.41 -7.91
N ASP A 423 4.73 2.63 -8.11
CA ASP A 423 4.21 3.48 -7.04
C ASP A 423 3.07 2.77 -6.25
N THR A 424 2.15 2.10 -6.95
CA THR A 424 1.04 1.36 -6.32
C THR A 424 1.54 0.16 -5.51
N LEU A 425 2.47 -0.60 -6.07
CA LEU A 425 3.00 -1.78 -5.41
C LEU A 425 3.90 -1.42 -4.22
N ASP A 426 4.71 -0.36 -4.33
CA ASP A 426 5.51 0.19 -3.23
C ASP A 426 4.62 0.67 -2.06
N ASP A 427 3.48 1.31 -2.33
CA ASP A 427 2.50 1.70 -1.31
C ASP A 427 1.89 0.46 -0.62
N ILE A 428 1.57 -0.58 -1.39
CA ILE A 428 1.05 -1.83 -0.83
C ILE A 428 2.09 -2.54 0.04
N TRP A 429 3.34 -2.66 -0.41
CA TRP A 429 4.39 -3.29 0.40
C TRP A 429 4.75 -2.45 1.63
N SER A 430 4.67 -1.11 1.52
CA SER A 430 4.78 -0.20 2.66
C SER A 430 3.75 -0.53 3.73
N ASP A 431 2.47 -0.66 3.36
CA ASP A 431 1.41 -1.05 4.29
C ASP A 431 1.63 -2.46 4.85
N LEU A 432 1.97 -3.45 4.02
CA LEU A 432 2.24 -4.81 4.50
C LEU A 432 3.38 -4.85 5.52
N ASN A 433 4.48 -4.13 5.29
CA ASN A 433 5.57 -4.00 6.26
C ASN A 433 5.09 -3.26 7.52
N TYR A 434 4.37 -2.16 7.39
CA TYR A 434 3.85 -1.40 8.52
C TYR A 434 2.91 -2.24 9.40
N GLN A 435 1.97 -2.98 8.81
CA GLN A 435 1.06 -3.86 9.55
C GLN A 435 1.85 -4.93 10.33
N LYS A 436 2.88 -5.53 9.72
CA LYS A 436 3.75 -6.48 10.43
C LYS A 436 4.45 -5.84 11.62
N ILE A 437 5.00 -4.64 11.47
CA ILE A 437 5.65 -3.92 12.58
C ILE A 437 4.65 -3.65 13.70
N MET A 438 3.45 -3.18 13.37
CA MET A 438 2.39 -2.94 14.37
C MET A 438 1.93 -4.23 15.07
N MET A 439 2.17 -5.39 14.45
CA MET A 439 1.90 -6.71 15.05
C MET A 439 3.09 -7.28 15.82
N LEU A 440 4.33 -6.81 15.62
CA LEU A 440 5.51 -7.32 16.34
C LEU A 440 5.34 -7.19 17.85
N ASP A 441 4.84 -6.07 18.35
CA ASP A 441 4.62 -5.86 19.80
C ASP A 441 3.59 -6.85 20.37
N LYS A 442 2.51 -7.11 19.62
CA LYS A 442 1.47 -8.06 20.02
C LYS A 442 2.00 -9.49 20.02
N LEU A 443 2.77 -9.83 19.00
CA LEU A 443 3.40 -11.14 18.88
C LEU A 443 4.44 -11.36 19.98
N GLN A 444 5.24 -10.35 20.32
CA GLN A 444 6.20 -10.44 21.41
C GLN A 444 5.51 -10.66 22.76
N ALA A 445 4.40 -9.97 23.01
CA ALA A 445 3.60 -10.19 24.21
C ALA A 445 2.99 -11.62 24.25
N GLN A 446 2.49 -12.11 23.11
CA GLN A 446 1.93 -13.45 23.00
C GLN A 446 3.00 -14.54 23.17
N ILE A 447 4.15 -14.41 22.51
CA ILE A 447 5.29 -15.33 22.68
C ILE A 447 5.75 -15.35 24.12
N HIS A 448 5.79 -14.20 24.80
CA HIS A 448 6.17 -14.16 26.21
C HIS A 448 5.17 -14.92 27.10
N LEU A 449 3.86 -14.81 26.81
CA LEU A 449 2.83 -15.59 27.50
C LEU A 449 2.96 -17.10 27.21
N GLU A 450 3.16 -17.49 25.94
CA GLU A 450 3.35 -18.88 25.55
C GLU A 450 4.62 -19.47 26.19
N LEU A 451 5.73 -18.71 26.25
CA LEU A 451 6.94 -19.12 26.96
C LEU A 451 6.70 -19.29 28.47
N ILE A 452 5.94 -18.40 29.10
CA ILE A 452 5.54 -18.53 30.51
C ILE A 452 4.67 -19.79 30.71
N GLU A 453 3.76 -20.09 29.78
CA GLU A 453 2.94 -21.29 29.82
C GLU A 453 3.76 -22.56 29.62
N MET A 454 4.68 -22.58 28.65
CA MET A 454 5.61 -23.68 28.43
C MET A 454 6.54 -23.91 29.62
N GLU A 455 7.03 -22.85 30.26
CA GLU A 455 7.83 -22.95 31.48
C GLU A 455 6.98 -23.49 32.65
N ARG A 456 5.75 -23.02 32.80
CA ARG A 456 4.81 -23.53 33.82
C ARG A 456 4.49 -25.00 33.60
N ASP A 457 4.25 -25.43 32.37
CA ASP A 457 4.00 -26.83 32.03
C ASP A 457 5.25 -27.69 32.27
N SER A 458 6.42 -27.18 31.91
CA SER A 458 7.69 -27.86 32.18
C SER A 458 7.93 -28.02 33.69
N LEU A 459 7.64 -26.99 34.50
CA LEU A 459 7.70 -27.03 35.96
C LEU A 459 6.71 -28.05 36.55
N TYR A 460 5.50 -28.13 35.99
CA TYR A 460 4.48 -29.10 36.40
C TYR A 460 4.92 -30.56 36.16
N HIS A 461 5.72 -30.80 35.12
CA HIS A 461 6.30 -32.12 34.80
C HIS A 461 7.64 -32.40 35.51
N GLY A 462 8.05 -31.55 36.46
CA GLY A 462 9.21 -31.79 37.33
C GLY A 462 10.55 -31.31 36.79
N SER A 463 10.57 -30.46 35.75
CA SER A 463 11.80 -29.75 35.35
C SER A 463 12.07 -28.56 36.29
N VAL A 464 13.32 -28.07 36.32
CA VAL A 464 13.75 -26.94 37.16
C VAL A 464 13.60 -25.64 36.37
N SER A 465 13.06 -24.57 36.97
CA SER A 465 13.00 -23.24 36.30
C SER A 465 14.41 -22.78 35.98
N LEU A 466 14.65 -22.45 34.70
CA LEU A 466 15.93 -21.96 34.21
C LEU A 466 16.40 -20.69 34.93
N HIS A 467 15.48 -19.93 35.53
CA HIS A 467 15.77 -18.71 36.28
C HIS A 467 16.23 -18.97 37.73
N ASP A 468 15.97 -20.16 38.28
CA ASP A 468 16.36 -20.58 39.63
C ASP A 468 17.60 -21.50 39.65
N VAL A 469 18.15 -21.82 38.47
CA VAL A 469 19.36 -22.65 38.35
C VAL A 469 20.59 -21.80 38.66
N SER A 470 21.33 -22.15 39.73
CA SER A 470 22.61 -21.51 40.00
C SER A 470 23.61 -21.81 38.89
N ALA A 471 24.55 -20.90 38.61
CA ALA A 471 25.55 -21.07 37.56
C ALA A 471 26.33 -22.41 37.66
N SER A 472 26.50 -22.94 38.87
CA SER A 472 27.09 -24.26 39.10
C SER A 472 26.20 -25.42 38.68
N VAL A 473 24.88 -25.33 38.83
CA VAL A 473 23.94 -26.39 38.39
C VAL A 473 23.80 -26.38 36.87
N PHE A 474 23.84 -25.21 36.24
CA PHE A 474 23.85 -25.07 34.77
C PHE A 474 25.07 -25.75 34.12
N VAL A 475 26.23 -25.71 34.78
CA VAL A 475 27.46 -26.38 34.33
C VAL A 475 27.46 -27.89 34.63
N ILE A 476 26.80 -28.33 35.72
CA ILE A 476 26.66 -29.75 36.07
C ILE A 476 25.63 -30.45 35.17
N MET A 477 24.57 -29.76 34.74
CA MET A 477 23.60 -30.22 33.73
C MET A 477 24.20 -30.16 32.31
N GLY A 478 25.46 -30.55 32.15
CA GLY A 478 26.16 -30.58 30.86
C GLY A 478 25.25 -31.09 29.75
N LEU A 479 25.38 -30.49 28.56
CA LEU A 479 24.68 -30.88 27.34
C LEU A 479 25.06 -32.31 26.94
N ASP A 480 24.60 -33.30 27.68
CA ASP A 480 24.58 -34.69 27.25
C ASP A 480 23.32 -34.88 26.41
N ILE A 481 23.47 -34.60 25.11
CA ILE A 481 22.62 -35.20 24.09
C ILE A 481 23.05 -36.67 24.05
N GLU A 482 22.36 -37.52 24.81
CA GLU A 482 22.50 -38.97 24.67
C GLU A 482 21.98 -39.37 23.29
N ASP A 483 22.89 -39.79 22.41
CA ASP A 483 22.58 -40.60 21.24
C ASP A 483 21.81 -41.85 21.71
N THR A 484 20.51 -41.88 21.43
CA THR A 484 19.71 -43.10 21.51
C THR A 484 19.50 -43.64 20.11
N GLN A 485 19.85 -44.92 19.97
CA GLN A 485 19.98 -45.75 18.76
C GLN A 485 18.81 -45.72 17.78
#